data_AF-A0AAE2SVI1-F1
#
_entry.id   AF-A0AAE2SVI1-F1
#
_cell.length_a   1.000
_cell.length_b   1.000
_cell.length_c   1.000
_cell.angle_alpha   90.00
_cell.angle_beta   90.00
_cell.angle_gamma   90.00
#
_symmetry.space_group_name_H-M   'P 1'
#
loop_
_entity.id
_entity.type
_entity.pdbx_description
1 polymer ?
#
loop_
_entity_poly.entity_id
_entity_poly.type
_entity_poly.pdbx_seq_one_letter_code
_entity_poly.pdbx_strand_id
1 'polypeptide(L)'
;MHFLTKTFLYCALIASVALAMKVTSAAASEDGGNIVFNQMLRCLKLPADAPSAYNFLIVAVIKDGSADFLSVNFRTPPSEWEKTAAPLIADAITQCEPYNSISGRTEFAVTRELVEAGSKN
;
A
#
# COMPACT_ATOMS: atom_id res chain seq x y z
N MET A 1 19.39 -67.82 28.03
CA MET A 1 20.18 -66.69 28.53
C MET A 1 20.22 -65.61 27.47
N HIS A 2 19.96 -64.37 27.88
CA HIS A 2 19.90 -63.13 27.11
C HIS A 2 21.24 -62.75 26.44
N PHE A 3 21.20 -61.92 25.39
CA PHE A 3 21.82 -60.58 25.25
C PHE A 3 21.68 -60.10 23.78
N LEU A 4 20.76 -59.19 23.43
CA LEU A 4 20.88 -57.71 23.36
C LEU A 4 22.03 -57.17 22.48
N THR A 5 21.69 -56.71 21.28
CA THR A 5 22.35 -55.64 20.49
C THR A 5 21.28 -55.12 19.51
N LYS A 6 20.52 -54.05 19.78
CA LYS A 6 20.84 -52.61 19.70
C LYS A 6 21.49 -52.20 18.38
N THR A 7 20.67 -51.84 17.38
CA THR A 7 21.07 -50.84 16.38
C THR A 7 19.85 -50.00 16.02
N PHE A 8 19.94 -48.73 16.45
CA PHE A 8 19.12 -47.60 16.06
C PHE A 8 19.24 -47.32 14.56
N LEU A 9 18.15 -46.83 13.94
CA LEU A 9 18.10 -45.81 12.86
C LEU A 9 16.66 -45.84 12.31
N TYR A 10 15.70 -45.11 12.89
CA TYR A 10 15.47 -43.68 12.65
C TYR A 10 15.77 -43.25 11.20
N CYS A 11 15.01 -43.78 10.25
CA CYS A 11 14.82 -43.08 8.96
C CYS A 11 13.56 -42.23 9.08
N ALA A 12 13.84 -40.95 9.27
CA ALA A 12 12.92 -39.84 9.40
C ALA A 12 11.74 -39.93 8.42
N LEU A 13 10.55 -39.87 9.01
CA LEU A 13 9.36 -39.29 8.43
C LEU A 13 9.71 -37.91 7.85
N ILE A 14 9.81 -37.82 6.53
CA ILE A 14 9.75 -36.53 5.82
C ILE A 14 8.40 -36.50 5.10
N ALA A 15 7.34 -36.33 5.90
CA ALA A 15 6.04 -35.94 5.38
C ALA A 15 6.17 -34.48 4.91
N SER A 16 6.17 -34.29 3.60
CA SER A 16 6.25 -33.00 2.95
C SER A 16 4.99 -32.21 3.28
N VAL A 17 5.08 -31.24 4.19
CA VAL A 17 4.03 -30.23 4.34
C VAL A 17 4.17 -29.30 3.15
N ALA A 18 3.42 -29.60 2.08
CA ALA A 18 3.18 -28.64 1.01
C ALA A 18 2.42 -27.47 1.62
N LEU A 19 3.15 -26.41 2.01
CA LEU A 19 2.58 -25.14 2.39
C LEU A 19 1.97 -24.55 1.11
N ALA A 20 0.71 -24.91 0.86
CA ALA A 20 -0.11 -24.26 -0.14
C ALA A 20 -0.18 -22.79 0.25
N MET A 21 0.66 -21.95 -0.38
CA MET A 21 0.47 -20.52 -0.36
C MET A 21 -0.91 -20.28 -0.97
N LYS A 22 -1.89 -20.08 -0.10
CA LYS A 22 -3.14 -19.42 -0.49
C LYS A 22 -2.69 -18.07 -1.01
N VAL A 23 -2.56 -17.96 -2.33
CA VAL A 23 -2.66 -16.68 -3.02
C VAL A 23 -4.04 -16.19 -2.65
N THR A 24 -4.11 -15.37 -1.61
CA THR A 24 -5.35 -14.76 -1.18
C THR A 24 -5.83 -13.99 -2.39
N SER A 25 -6.90 -14.54 -2.97
CA SER A 25 -7.79 -13.94 -3.93
C SER A 25 -7.66 -12.42 -3.91
N ALA A 26 -7.27 -11.86 -5.05
CA ALA A 26 -7.71 -10.55 -5.49
C ALA A 26 -9.24 -10.58 -5.51
N ALA A 27 -9.86 -10.54 -4.33
CA ALA A 27 -11.19 -10.05 -4.19
C ALA A 27 -11.10 -8.63 -4.73
N ALA A 28 -11.95 -8.31 -5.70
CA ALA A 28 -12.32 -6.94 -6.00
C ALA A 28 -13.02 -6.38 -4.75
N SER A 29 -12.24 -6.18 -3.69
CA SER A 29 -12.48 -5.17 -2.68
C SER A 29 -12.60 -3.87 -3.44
N GLU A 30 -13.52 -2.99 -3.03
CA GLU A 30 -13.44 -1.58 -3.41
C GLU A 30 -11.96 -1.18 -3.36
N ASP A 31 -11.42 -0.66 -4.47
CA ASP A 31 -10.00 -0.38 -4.60
C ASP A 31 -9.61 0.54 -3.44
N GLY A 32 -8.96 -0.02 -2.42
CA GLY A 32 -8.63 0.72 -1.21
C GLY A 32 -7.81 1.96 -1.54
N GLY A 33 -7.08 1.93 -2.66
CA GLY A 33 -6.36 3.07 -3.21
C GLY A 33 -7.29 4.17 -3.66
N ASN A 34 -8.38 3.84 -4.37
CA ASN A 34 -9.41 4.78 -4.78
C ASN A 34 -10.17 5.39 -3.58
N ILE A 35 -10.43 4.60 -2.52
CA ILE A 35 -11.03 5.12 -1.28
C ILE A 35 -10.12 6.16 -0.64
N VAL A 36 -8.84 5.83 -0.42
CA VAL A 36 -7.85 6.76 0.15
C VAL A 36 -7.72 8.00 -0.74
N PHE A 37 -7.57 7.81 -2.04
CA PHE A 37 -7.40 8.90 -3.01
C PHE A 37 -8.58 9.89 -2.96
N ASN A 38 -9.82 9.42 -3.10
CA ASN A 38 -10.99 10.30 -3.13
C ASN A 38 -11.19 11.05 -1.81
N GLN A 39 -10.88 10.41 -0.69
CA GLN A 39 -10.97 11.05 0.62
C GLN A 39 -9.84 12.09 0.81
N MET A 40 -8.59 11.74 0.49
CA MET A 40 -7.43 12.64 0.51
C MET A 40 -7.66 13.91 -0.32
N LEU A 41 -8.32 13.82 -1.48
CA LEU A 41 -8.58 14.99 -2.34
C LEU A 41 -9.30 16.14 -1.62
N ARG A 42 -10.09 15.85 -0.58
CA ARG A 42 -10.78 16.88 0.22
C ARG A 42 -9.82 17.73 1.06
N CYS A 43 -8.66 17.18 1.39
CA CYS A 43 -7.60 17.87 2.15
C CYS A 43 -6.43 18.30 1.27
N LEU A 44 -6.37 17.82 0.02
CA LEU A 44 -5.22 18.03 -0.85
C LEU A 44 -5.07 19.52 -1.23
N LYS A 45 -3.91 20.08 -0.89
CA LYS A 45 -3.50 21.43 -1.27
C LYS A 45 -2.16 21.36 -1.97
N LEU A 46 -2.18 21.23 -3.29
CA LEU A 46 -0.96 21.22 -4.09
C LEU A 46 -0.35 22.63 -4.18
N PRO A 47 0.97 22.74 -4.40
CA PRO A 47 1.60 24.03 -4.70
C PRO A 47 0.99 24.67 -5.95
N ALA A 48 1.06 26.00 -6.03
CA ALA A 48 0.72 26.72 -7.25
C ALA A 48 1.60 26.29 -8.44
N ASP A 49 1.22 26.71 -9.65
CA ASP A 49 1.99 26.49 -10.88
C ASP A 49 2.28 25.01 -11.16
N ALA A 50 1.30 24.14 -10.87
CA ALA A 50 1.40 22.71 -11.12
C ALA A 50 1.75 22.42 -12.59
N PRO A 51 2.76 21.57 -12.87
CA PRO A 51 3.17 21.24 -14.23
C PRO A 51 2.02 20.57 -14.99
N SER A 52 2.11 20.58 -16.33
CA SER A 52 1.09 19.96 -17.20
C SER A 52 0.94 18.46 -16.98
N ALA A 53 1.93 17.79 -16.40
CA ALA A 53 1.86 16.40 -15.98
C ALA A 53 2.71 16.17 -14.72
N TYR A 54 2.23 15.31 -13.83
CA TYR A 54 2.96 14.75 -12.69
C TYR A 54 2.39 13.37 -12.37
N ASN A 55 3.21 12.51 -11.75
CA ASN A 55 2.79 11.16 -11.39
C ASN A 55 3.52 10.67 -10.13
N PHE A 56 2.81 10.69 -9.01
CA PHE A 56 3.28 10.12 -7.75
C PHE A 56 2.69 8.72 -7.58
N LEU A 57 3.51 7.75 -7.20
CA LEU A 57 3.05 6.43 -6.78
C LEU A 57 3.01 6.40 -5.25
N ILE A 58 1.82 6.33 -4.69
CA ILE A 58 1.60 6.29 -3.25
C ILE A 58 1.48 4.85 -2.80
N VAL A 59 2.21 4.50 -1.75
CA VAL A 59 2.03 3.26 -1.00
C VAL A 59 1.60 3.65 0.41
N ALA A 60 0.41 3.23 0.81
CA ALA A 60 -0.13 3.49 2.13
C ALA A 60 -0.46 2.19 2.85
N VAL A 61 -0.10 2.08 4.12
CA VAL A 61 -0.58 1.03 5.02
C VAL A 61 -1.61 1.66 5.94
N ILE A 62 -2.85 1.23 5.80
CA ILE A 62 -3.95 1.70 6.64
C ILE A 62 -4.21 0.65 7.72
N LYS A 63 -4.29 1.08 8.97
CA LYS A 63 -4.60 0.25 10.12
C LYS A 63 -5.66 0.94 10.95
N ASP A 64 -6.76 0.24 11.19
CA ASP A 64 -7.88 0.73 12.01
C ASP A 64 -8.43 2.09 11.53
N GLY A 65 -8.40 2.32 10.21
CA GLY A 65 -8.85 3.57 9.58
C GLY A 65 -7.82 4.70 9.56
N SER A 66 -6.61 4.52 10.11
CA SER A 66 -5.54 5.53 10.09
C SER A 66 -4.34 5.08 9.27
N ALA A 67 -3.58 6.03 8.73
CA ALA A 67 -2.35 5.75 8.02
C ALA A 67 -1.23 5.41 9.02
N ASP A 68 -0.81 4.14 9.02
CA ASP A 68 0.28 3.63 9.85
C ASP A 68 1.65 3.85 9.17
N PHE A 69 1.68 3.73 7.84
CA PHE A 69 2.86 3.99 7.02
C PHE A 69 2.48 4.62 5.68
N LEU A 70 3.27 5.60 5.24
CA LEU A 70 3.11 6.26 3.95
C LEU A 70 4.46 6.36 3.23
N SER A 71 4.44 6.09 1.94
CA SER A 71 5.58 6.29 1.04
C SER A 71 5.11 6.92 -0.26
N VAL A 72 5.75 8.03 -0.62
CA VAL A 72 5.55 8.72 -1.90
C VAL A 72 6.74 8.39 -2.79
N ASN A 73 6.46 7.66 -3.88
CA ASN A 73 7.46 7.16 -4.79
C ASN A 73 7.38 7.88 -6.14
N PHE A 74 8.53 8.02 -6.79
CA PHE A 74 8.67 8.66 -8.09
C PHE A 74 9.23 7.66 -9.08
N ARG A 75 8.71 7.67 -10.33
CA ARG A 75 9.23 6.81 -11.40
C ARG A 75 10.56 7.30 -11.97
N THR A 76 10.82 8.60 -11.83
CA THR A 76 12.03 9.30 -12.26
C THR A 76 12.49 10.24 -11.14
N PRO A 77 13.72 10.76 -11.17
CA PRO A 77 14.13 11.79 -10.21
C PRO A 77 13.11 12.94 -10.17
N PRO A 78 12.62 13.34 -8.98
CA PRO A 78 11.56 14.34 -8.88
C PRO A 78 12.08 15.74 -9.19
N SER A 79 11.25 16.53 -9.87
CA SER A 79 11.42 17.97 -10.02
C SER A 79 11.30 18.71 -8.69
N GLU A 80 11.72 19.99 -8.64
CA GLU A 80 11.56 20.82 -7.43
C GLU A 80 10.10 21.01 -7.03
N TRP A 81 9.20 21.10 -8.02
CA TRP A 81 7.76 21.15 -7.76
C TRP A 81 7.27 19.85 -7.11
N GLU A 82 7.66 18.69 -7.66
CA GLU A 82 7.27 17.38 -7.13
C GLU A 82 7.84 17.12 -5.73
N LYS A 83 9.07 17.57 -5.45
CA LYS A 83 9.65 17.52 -4.10
C LYS A 83 8.84 18.32 -3.09
N THR A 84 8.27 19.45 -3.52
CA THR A 84 7.42 20.31 -2.68
C THR A 84 6.01 19.74 -2.52
N ALA A 85 5.46 19.14 -3.59
CA ALA A 85 4.12 18.57 -3.59
C ALA A 85 4.00 17.23 -2.83
N ALA A 86 5.02 16.38 -2.88
CA ALA A 86 5.02 15.08 -2.23
C ALA A 86 4.68 15.08 -0.73
N PRO A 87 5.30 15.92 0.13
CA PRO A 87 4.92 15.99 1.54
C PRO A 87 3.48 16.49 1.71
N LEU A 88 2.99 17.39 0.86
CA LEU A 88 1.60 17.88 0.92
C LEU A 88 0.57 16.80 0.57
N ILE A 89 0.94 15.86 -0.32
CA ILE A 89 0.12 14.67 -0.60
C ILE A 89 0.08 13.76 0.64
N ALA A 90 1.23 13.49 1.26
CA ALA A 90 1.28 12.67 2.48
C ALA A 90 0.50 13.32 3.65
N ASP A 91 0.64 14.64 3.81
CA ASP A 91 -0.12 15.42 4.79
C ASP A 91 -1.62 15.37 4.52
N ALA A 92 -2.04 15.48 3.26
CA ALA A 92 -3.45 15.37 2.91
C ALA A 92 -4.03 13.99 3.25
N ILE A 93 -3.25 12.91 3.09
CA ILE A 93 -3.68 11.56 3.46
C ILE A 93 -3.90 11.47 4.99
N THR A 94 -2.99 12.00 5.79
CA THR A 94 -3.14 11.94 7.25
C THR A 94 -4.24 12.89 7.77
N GLN A 95 -4.36 14.08 7.19
CA GLN A 95 -5.37 15.07 7.60
C GLN A 95 -6.81 14.67 7.27
N CYS A 96 -7.00 13.84 6.24
CA CYS A 96 -8.32 13.39 5.82
C CYS A 96 -8.76 12.06 6.42
N GLU A 97 -8.02 11.52 7.38
CA GLU A 97 -8.47 10.39 8.19
C GLU A 97 -9.79 10.68 8.95
N PRO A 98 -10.57 9.64 9.34
CA PRO A 98 -10.27 8.21 9.19
C PRO A 98 -10.88 7.55 7.94
N TYR A 99 -10.19 6.53 7.42
CA TYR A 99 -10.58 5.68 6.29
C TYR A 99 -11.40 4.45 6.73
N ASN A 100 -12.42 4.66 7.57
CA ASN A 100 -13.18 3.66 8.36
C ASN A 100 -13.59 2.34 7.66
N SER A 101 -13.56 2.26 6.33
CA SER A 101 -13.94 1.08 5.54
C SER A 101 -12.77 0.19 5.09
N ILE A 102 -11.51 0.58 5.32
CA ILE A 102 -10.35 -0.15 4.79
C ILE A 102 -9.26 -0.40 5.83
N SER A 103 -8.53 -1.50 5.63
CA SER A 103 -7.30 -1.82 6.36
C SER A 103 -6.42 -2.69 5.47
N GLY A 104 -5.11 -2.54 5.62
CA GLY A 104 -4.11 -3.20 4.81
C GLY A 104 -3.30 -2.23 3.96
N ARG A 105 -2.43 -2.80 3.14
CA ARG A 105 -1.56 -2.05 2.24
C ARG A 105 -2.29 -1.76 0.94
N THR A 106 -2.32 -0.49 0.55
CA THR A 106 -2.84 -0.04 -0.73
C THR A 106 -1.80 0.72 -1.54
N GLU A 107 -1.92 0.66 -2.86
CA GLU A 107 -1.10 1.41 -3.79
C GLU A 107 -2.01 2.16 -4.78
N PHE A 108 -1.73 3.44 -5.00
CA PHE A 108 -2.48 4.23 -5.98
C PHE A 108 -1.62 5.35 -6.57
N ALA A 109 -1.99 5.81 -7.76
CA ALA A 109 -1.32 6.93 -8.40
C ALA A 109 -2.03 8.25 -8.08
N VAL A 110 -1.24 9.30 -7.87
CA VAL A 110 -1.72 10.69 -7.86
C VAL A 110 -1.19 11.34 -9.13
N THR A 111 -2.06 11.54 -10.10
CA THR A 111 -1.73 12.22 -11.36
C THR A 111 -2.55 13.49 -11.52
N ARG A 112 -2.13 14.37 -12.43
CA ARG A 112 -2.85 15.61 -12.72
C ARG A 112 -4.29 15.33 -13.14
N GLU A 113 -4.47 14.37 -14.04
CA GLU A 113 -5.77 14.02 -14.62
C GLU A 113 -6.74 13.53 -13.53
N LEU A 114 -6.27 12.70 -12.60
CA LEU A 114 -7.08 12.17 -11.51
C LEU A 114 -7.44 13.28 -10.50
N VAL A 115 -6.49 14.15 -10.15
CA VAL A 115 -6.75 15.28 -9.24
C VAL A 115 -7.76 16.24 -9.86
N GLU A 116 -7.58 16.62 -11.12
CA GLU A 116 -8.53 17.52 -11.81
C GLU A 116 -9.91 16.89 -12.01
N ALA A 117 -9.98 15.58 -12.25
CA ALA A 117 -11.26 14.88 -12.36
C ALA A 117 -11.98 14.84 -11.00
N GLY A 118 -11.25 14.61 -9.91
CA GLY A 118 -11.80 14.52 -8.57
C GLY A 118 -12.15 15.86 -7.94
N SER A 119 -11.41 16.95 -8.24
CA SER A 119 -11.71 18.30 -7.74
C SER A 119 -12.93 18.96 -8.38
N LYS A 120 -13.48 18.39 -9.47
CA LYS A 120 -14.68 18.89 -10.15
C LYS A 120 -15.99 18.32 -9.58
N ASN A 121 -15.90 17.36 -8.66
CA ASN A 121 -17.03 16.73 -7.96
C ASN A 121 -17.13 17.23 -6.52
#